data_AF-A0A9P1MDL5-F1
#
_entry.id   AF-A0A9P1MDL5-F1
#
_cell.length_a   1.000
_cell.length_b   1.000
_cell.length_c   1.000
_cell.angle_alpha   90.00
_cell.angle_beta   90.00
_cell.angle_gamma   90.00
#
_symmetry.space_group_name_H-M   'P 1'
#
loop_
_entity.id
_entity.type
_entity.pdbx_description
1 polymer ?
#
loop_
_entity_poly.entity_id
_entity_poly.type
_entity_poly.pdbx_seq_one_letter_code
_entity_poly.pdbx_strand_id
1 'polypeptide(L)'
;MSLHPFCHDAIFRGGSPLPEVSKIRVNCEYRPATLDDMEAVTAVYNAEVQSEGMVADGTEVPVSKFVTIFEECLAEDRPFLVAVHKAKLLNKASWPDEEAFSEYMHWRQETGGLGSGAETIVAFSYLCLFDPSGALGGGKSSFAARIELVVHPHKRRRGFGSGLMDLMLQMTVKDYRPQLEYVWDCPNPGKVYNLYAEDNGKRYRMVLVQTFLKHMSRDALMKRRLFIERIFQFTNMAHIPGAYRSSRTGLPGDGLEGEGEEWQDKAIWGKFCQFSNAEIFGEETRGPDEASI
;
A
#
# COMPACT_ATOMS: atom_id res chain seq x y z
N MET A 1 -15.44 -21.87 -23.18
CA MET A 1 -14.74 -20.57 -23.31
C MET A 1 -13.88 -20.38 -22.06
N SER A 2 -12.58 -20.18 -22.29
CA SER A 2 -11.50 -20.34 -21.31
C SER A 2 -11.46 -19.19 -20.29
N LEU A 3 -11.54 -19.52 -19.00
CA LEU A 3 -11.28 -18.62 -17.87
C LEU A 3 -9.78 -18.59 -17.61
N HIS A 4 -9.14 -17.43 -17.81
CA HIS A 4 -7.77 -17.18 -17.39
C HIS A 4 -7.69 -17.02 -15.87
N PRO A 5 -6.93 -17.88 -15.14
CA PRO A 5 -6.61 -17.68 -13.74
C PRO A 5 -5.18 -17.13 -13.67
N PHE A 6 -5.00 -15.84 -13.90
CA PHE A 6 -3.68 -15.21 -13.73
C PHE A 6 -3.72 -14.16 -12.64
N CYS A 7 -3.20 -14.53 -11.46
CA CYS A 7 -2.45 -13.58 -10.64
C CYS A 7 -1.46 -14.25 -9.67
N HIS A 8 -1.52 -15.57 -9.41
CA HIS A 8 -0.66 -16.18 -8.37
C HIS A 8 -0.09 -17.58 -8.65
N ASP A 9 -0.64 -18.38 -9.57
CA ASP A 9 -0.16 -19.78 -9.73
C ASP A 9 1.09 -19.93 -10.61
N ALA A 10 1.45 -18.91 -11.40
CA ALA A 10 2.62 -18.97 -12.27
C ALA A 10 3.97 -18.89 -11.52
N ILE A 11 3.97 -18.43 -10.25
CA ILE A 11 5.20 -18.16 -9.50
C ILE A 11 5.70 -19.39 -8.72
N PHE A 12 4.86 -20.41 -8.49
CA PHE A 12 5.15 -21.47 -7.50
C PHE A 12 5.35 -22.88 -8.06
N ARG A 13 5.49 -23.07 -9.38
CA ARG A 13 5.86 -24.39 -9.94
C ARG A 13 7.38 -24.51 -10.10
N GLY A 14 7.98 -25.19 -9.12
CA GLY A 14 9.24 -25.93 -9.12
C GLY A 14 10.40 -25.52 -10.05
N GLY A 15 11.54 -25.19 -9.45
CA GLY A 15 12.88 -25.63 -9.87
C GLY A 15 13.48 -25.12 -11.19
N SER A 16 12.74 -24.43 -12.04
CA SER A 16 13.26 -23.81 -13.27
C SER A 16 13.49 -22.30 -13.07
N PRO A 17 14.43 -21.67 -13.81
CA PRO A 17 14.59 -20.23 -13.79
C PRO A 17 13.22 -19.59 -14.04
N LEU A 18 12.89 -18.57 -13.24
CA LEU A 18 11.60 -17.87 -13.31
C LEU A 18 11.31 -17.59 -14.79
N PRO A 19 10.17 -18.06 -15.35
CA PRO A 19 9.80 -17.66 -16.69
C PRO A 19 9.81 -16.15 -16.72
N GLU A 20 10.36 -15.58 -17.80
CA GLU A 20 10.42 -14.13 -18.02
C GLU A 20 9.01 -13.58 -17.75
N VAL A 21 8.83 -12.99 -16.56
CA VAL A 21 7.51 -12.53 -16.14
C VAL A 21 7.29 -11.32 -17.02
N SER A 22 6.52 -11.49 -18.09
CA SER A 22 5.93 -10.36 -18.80
C SER A 22 5.30 -9.49 -17.72
N LYS A 23 5.88 -8.31 -17.51
CA LYS A 23 5.56 -7.49 -16.34
C LYS A 23 4.04 -7.29 -16.33
N ILE A 24 3.41 -7.70 -15.24
CA ILE A 24 1.96 -7.65 -15.13
C ILE A 24 1.57 -6.18 -15.07
N ARG A 25 0.82 -5.72 -16.09
CA ARG A 25 0.30 -4.35 -16.12
C ARG A 25 -0.96 -4.26 -15.29
N VAL A 26 -0.93 -3.43 -14.25
CA VAL A 26 -2.12 -3.14 -13.44
C VAL A 26 -2.94 -2.06 -14.16
N ASN A 27 -4.25 -2.29 -14.36
CA ASN A 27 -5.16 -1.28 -14.92
C ASN A 27 -5.56 -0.26 -13.84
N CYS A 28 -4.58 0.52 -13.41
CA CYS A 28 -4.66 1.54 -12.37
C CYS A 28 -3.70 2.68 -12.72
N GLU A 29 -4.09 3.88 -12.34
CA GLU A 29 -3.20 5.02 -12.25
C GLU A 29 -2.78 5.20 -10.79
N TYR A 30 -1.54 5.57 -10.57
CA TYR A 30 -1.00 5.86 -9.25
C TYR A 30 -0.49 7.27 -9.25
N ARG A 31 -0.80 8.04 -8.20
CA ARG A 31 -0.39 9.43 -8.06
C ARG A 31 -0.19 9.81 -6.59
N PRO A 32 0.51 10.93 -6.30
CA PRO A 32 0.44 11.55 -4.99
C PRO A 32 -1.01 11.79 -4.56
N ALA A 33 -1.28 11.58 -3.27
CA ALA A 33 -2.55 11.97 -2.68
C ALA A 33 -2.67 13.49 -2.60
N THR A 34 -3.91 13.96 -2.64
CA THR A 34 -4.32 15.35 -2.45
C THR A 34 -5.29 15.43 -1.28
N LEU A 35 -5.55 16.64 -0.78
CA LEU A 35 -6.50 16.82 0.33
C LEU A 35 -7.91 16.31 -0.04
N ASP A 36 -8.33 16.49 -1.29
CA ASP A 36 -9.63 16.06 -1.81
C ASP A 36 -9.80 14.53 -1.81
N ASP A 37 -8.69 13.78 -1.76
CA ASP A 37 -8.72 12.32 -1.71
C ASP A 37 -9.11 11.76 -0.33
N MET A 38 -9.02 12.57 0.74
CA MET A 38 -9.07 12.06 2.12
C MET A 38 -10.41 11.42 2.48
N GLU A 39 -11.51 11.91 1.91
CA GLU A 39 -12.83 11.30 2.08
C GLU A 39 -12.86 9.88 1.49
N ALA A 40 -12.37 9.71 0.26
CA ALA A 40 -12.32 8.42 -0.42
C ALA A 40 -11.30 7.46 0.23
N VAL A 41 -10.15 7.97 0.68
CA VAL A 41 -9.16 7.22 1.47
C VAL A 41 -9.80 6.68 2.76
N THR A 42 -10.53 7.53 3.46
CA THR A 42 -11.24 7.15 4.70
C THR A 42 -12.28 6.07 4.41
N ALA A 43 -13.05 6.20 3.32
CA ALA A 43 -14.00 5.20 2.90
C ALA A 43 -13.33 3.84 2.59
N VAL A 44 -12.17 3.84 1.92
CA VAL A 44 -11.39 2.61 1.68
C VAL A 44 -10.92 1.98 2.99
N TYR A 45 -10.47 2.78 3.95
CA TYR A 45 -10.04 2.28 5.26
C TYR A 45 -11.20 1.72 6.08
N ASN A 46 -12.31 2.44 6.18
CA ASN A 46 -13.48 2.01 6.94
C ASN A 46 -14.14 0.76 6.33
N ALA A 47 -14.09 0.61 5.00
CA ALA A 47 -14.47 -0.66 4.36
C ALA A 47 -13.56 -1.84 4.80
N GLU A 48 -12.27 -1.59 5.03
CA GLU A 48 -11.34 -2.58 5.58
C GLU A 48 -11.66 -2.92 7.03
N VAL A 49 -11.99 -1.91 7.87
CA VAL A 49 -12.43 -2.08 9.28
C VAL A 49 -13.70 -2.92 9.38
N GLN A 50 -14.69 -2.65 8.53
CA GLN A 50 -15.95 -3.41 8.50
C GLN A 50 -15.79 -4.83 7.95
N SER A 51 -14.73 -5.08 7.19
CA SER A 51 -14.41 -6.43 6.71
C SER A 51 -13.73 -7.25 7.82
N GLU A 52 -13.54 -8.55 7.63
CA GLU A 52 -12.61 -9.35 8.45
C GLU A 52 -11.13 -8.96 8.19
N GLY A 53 -10.86 -7.66 8.06
CA GLY A 53 -9.72 -7.06 7.41
C GLY A 53 -8.42 -7.13 8.21
N MET A 54 -7.39 -6.54 7.60
CA MET A 54 -6.01 -6.57 8.06
C MET A 54 -5.61 -5.27 8.78
N VAL A 55 -6.58 -4.49 9.26
CA VAL A 55 -6.35 -3.24 10.00
C VAL A 55 -6.51 -3.46 11.50
N ALA A 56 -5.86 -2.62 12.28
CA ALA A 56 -5.84 -2.74 13.74
C ALA A 56 -7.14 -2.22 14.38
N ASP A 57 -7.75 -1.20 13.77
CA ASP A 57 -8.90 -0.51 14.32
C ASP A 57 -10.16 -1.40 14.24
N GLY A 58 -10.87 -1.51 15.36
CA GLY A 58 -12.14 -2.26 15.45
C GLY A 58 -13.38 -1.41 15.20
N THR A 59 -13.19 -0.11 14.97
CA THR A 59 -14.26 0.87 14.72
C THR A 59 -13.84 1.82 13.63
N GLU A 60 -14.81 2.33 12.88
CA GLU A 60 -14.56 3.31 11.82
C GLU A 60 -13.83 4.55 12.34
N VAL A 61 -12.96 5.09 11.50
CA VAL A 61 -12.22 6.31 11.80
C VAL A 61 -12.82 7.49 11.03
N PRO A 62 -12.84 8.70 11.61
CA PRO A 62 -13.36 9.88 10.94
C PRO A 62 -12.37 10.40 9.87
N VAL A 63 -12.89 11.14 8.89
CA VAL A 63 -12.08 11.75 7.81
C VAL A 63 -10.99 12.67 8.36
N SER A 64 -11.26 13.38 9.46
CA SER A 64 -10.28 14.25 10.13
C SER A 64 -8.99 13.52 10.48
N LYS A 65 -9.04 12.21 10.78
CA LYS A 65 -7.85 11.42 11.09
C LYS A 65 -6.91 11.30 9.89
N PHE A 66 -7.46 11.06 8.70
CA PHE A 66 -6.66 10.95 7.48
C PHE A 66 -6.18 12.31 6.98
N VAL A 67 -6.95 13.38 7.21
CA VAL A 67 -6.47 14.75 6.99
C VAL A 67 -5.22 15.02 7.83
N THR A 68 -5.24 14.70 9.13
CA THR A 68 -4.06 14.86 9.99
C THR A 68 -2.87 14.03 9.50
N ILE A 69 -3.07 12.76 9.13
CA ILE A 69 -1.99 11.90 8.61
C ILE A 69 -1.40 12.49 7.33
N PHE A 70 -2.25 13.01 6.45
CA PHE A 70 -1.82 13.66 5.21
C PHE A 70 -0.99 14.91 5.48
N GLU A 71 -1.46 15.79 6.37
CA GLU A 71 -0.73 16.99 6.79
C GLU A 71 0.63 16.65 7.43
N GLU A 72 0.70 15.63 8.28
CA GLU A 72 1.96 15.14 8.85
C GLU A 72 2.91 14.60 7.75
N CYS A 73 2.38 13.91 6.75
CA CYS A 73 3.19 13.44 5.63
C CYS A 73 3.78 14.60 4.82
N LEU A 74 2.99 15.65 4.57
CA LEU A 74 3.48 16.86 3.91
C LEU A 74 4.54 17.58 4.74
N ALA A 75 4.30 17.74 6.05
CA ALA A 75 5.20 18.45 6.95
C ALA A 75 6.56 17.76 7.11
N GLU A 76 6.60 16.43 6.97
CA GLU A 76 7.80 15.62 7.16
C GLU A 76 8.41 15.05 5.87
N ASP A 77 8.01 15.55 4.69
CA ASP A 77 8.46 15.06 3.39
C ASP A 77 8.30 13.52 3.23
N ARG A 78 7.17 12.98 3.68
CA ARG A 78 6.82 11.55 3.57
C ARG A 78 5.85 11.33 2.40
N PRO A 79 6.05 10.29 1.58
CA PRO A 79 5.13 9.99 0.49
C PRO A 79 3.78 9.51 1.03
N PHE A 80 2.72 10.06 0.43
CA PHE A 80 1.35 9.57 0.50
C PHE A 80 0.86 9.36 -0.93
N LEU A 81 0.49 8.12 -1.26
CA LEU A 81 0.12 7.67 -2.59
C LEU A 81 -1.30 7.10 -2.61
N VAL A 82 -2.01 7.31 -3.72
CA VAL A 82 -3.31 6.69 -4.00
C VAL A 82 -3.27 5.92 -5.30
N ALA A 83 -4.03 4.83 -5.34
CA ALA A 83 -4.27 4.03 -6.52
C ALA A 83 -5.69 4.32 -7.01
N VAL A 84 -5.78 4.91 -8.20
CA VAL A 84 -7.01 5.36 -8.83
C VAL A 84 -7.41 4.38 -9.93
N HIS A 85 -8.55 3.75 -9.74
CA HIS A 85 -9.16 2.92 -10.77
C HIS A 85 -10.10 3.78 -11.61
N LYS A 86 -9.75 3.99 -12.87
CA LYS A 86 -10.65 4.57 -13.86
C LYS A 86 -11.60 3.48 -14.33
N ALA A 87 -12.90 3.64 -14.05
CA ALA A 87 -13.90 2.78 -14.65
C ALA A 87 -13.75 2.86 -16.17
N LYS A 88 -13.44 1.73 -16.83
CA LYS A 88 -13.51 1.68 -18.29
C LYS A 88 -14.95 1.95 -18.67
N LEU A 89 -15.20 3.09 -19.29
CA LEU A 89 -16.41 3.26 -20.07
C LEU A 89 -16.37 2.15 -21.14
N LEU A 90 -17.39 1.29 -21.17
CA LEU A 90 -17.59 0.39 -22.29
C LEU A 90 -17.73 1.29 -23.54
N ASN A 91 -16.89 1.06 -24.55
CA ASN A 91 -16.97 1.79 -25.82
C ASN A 91 -18.42 1.65 -26.35
N LYS A 92 -19.01 2.72 -26.92
CA LYS A 92 -20.34 2.66 -27.54
C LYS A 92 -20.48 1.46 -28.49
N ALA A 93 -19.41 1.12 -29.20
CA ALA A 93 -19.35 -0.05 -30.10
C ALA A 93 -19.40 -1.43 -29.41
N SER A 94 -19.31 -1.48 -28.08
CA SER A 94 -19.37 -2.70 -27.27
C SER A 94 -20.77 -2.96 -26.70
N TRP A 95 -21.73 -2.07 -26.94
CA TRP A 95 -23.12 -2.20 -26.48
C TRP A 95 -23.96 -2.94 -27.52
N PRO A 96 -24.93 -3.77 -27.08
CA PRO A 96 -25.76 -4.57 -27.98
C PRO A 96 -26.61 -3.71 -28.92
N ASP A 97 -27.10 -2.56 -28.45
CA ASP A 97 -27.86 -1.58 -29.23
C ASP A 97 -27.82 -0.18 -28.56
N GLU A 98 -28.35 0.82 -29.27
CA GLU A 98 -28.36 2.23 -28.85
C GLU A 98 -29.38 2.52 -27.74
N GLU A 99 -30.41 1.68 -27.61
CA GLU A 99 -31.47 1.81 -26.60
C GLU A 99 -30.94 1.35 -25.23
N ALA A 100 -30.26 0.20 -25.17
CA ALA A 100 -29.57 -0.30 -23.98
C ALA A 100 -28.45 0.64 -23.50
N PHE A 101 -27.74 1.30 -24.42
CA PHE A 101 -26.77 2.34 -24.06
C PHE A 101 -27.47 3.58 -23.48
N SER A 102 -28.58 4.00 -24.08
CA SER A 102 -29.35 5.17 -23.64
C SER A 102 -30.01 4.95 -22.28
N GLU A 103 -30.61 3.77 -22.05
CA GLU A 103 -31.17 3.35 -20.76
C GLU A 103 -30.09 3.29 -19.67
N TYR A 104 -28.91 2.72 -19.98
CA TYR A 104 -27.78 2.70 -19.06
C TYR A 104 -27.29 4.12 -18.71
N MET A 105 -27.22 5.02 -19.69
CA MET A 105 -26.82 6.41 -19.47
C MET A 105 -27.88 7.21 -18.69
N HIS A 106 -29.17 6.93 -18.88
CA HIS A 106 -30.28 7.55 -18.13
C HIS A 106 -30.30 7.08 -16.68
N TRP A 107 -30.26 5.76 -16.45
CA TRP A 107 -30.13 5.16 -15.11
C TRP A 107 -28.93 5.75 -14.36
N ARG A 108 -27.80 5.94 -15.06
CA ARG A 108 -26.58 6.54 -14.51
C ARG A 108 -26.76 8.02 -14.14
N GLN A 109 -27.47 8.82 -14.92
CA GLN A 109 -27.78 10.22 -14.60
C GLN A 109 -28.73 10.32 -13.38
N GLU A 110 -29.69 9.42 -13.27
CA GLU A 110 -30.71 9.43 -12.23
C GLU A 110 -30.23 8.91 -10.87
N THR A 111 -29.36 7.89 -10.84
CA THR A 111 -28.82 7.33 -9.59
C THR A 111 -27.60 8.09 -9.05
N GLY A 112 -27.22 9.21 -9.66
CA GLY A 112 -25.94 9.87 -9.36
C GLY A 112 -24.75 8.96 -9.64
N GLY A 113 -24.93 7.98 -10.53
CA GLY A 113 -23.95 6.97 -10.85
C GLY A 113 -22.68 7.62 -11.39
N LEU A 114 -21.67 7.71 -10.51
CA LEU A 114 -20.26 8.01 -10.75
C LEU A 114 -20.04 8.46 -12.20
N GLY A 115 -20.02 9.79 -12.40
CA GLY A 115 -19.97 10.46 -13.70
C GLY A 115 -18.97 9.84 -14.67
N SER A 116 -19.15 10.09 -15.96
CA SER A 116 -18.25 9.67 -17.05
C SER A 116 -16.79 9.49 -16.58
N GLY A 117 -16.25 8.26 -16.59
CA GLY A 117 -14.85 8.03 -16.19
C GLY A 117 -14.51 8.26 -14.71
N ALA A 118 -15.46 8.19 -13.77
CA ALA A 118 -15.19 8.48 -12.37
C ALA A 118 -13.99 7.69 -11.83
N GLU A 119 -12.96 8.46 -11.53
CA GLU A 119 -11.77 8.04 -10.81
C GLU A 119 -12.19 7.63 -9.41
N THR A 120 -12.00 6.36 -9.06
CA THR A 120 -12.27 5.86 -7.71
C THR A 120 -10.98 5.43 -7.07
N ILE A 121 -10.69 5.94 -5.88
CA ILE A 121 -9.57 5.46 -5.07
C ILE A 121 -9.91 4.04 -4.60
N VAL A 122 -9.06 3.08 -4.97
CA VAL A 122 -9.26 1.66 -4.64
C VAL A 122 -8.23 1.13 -3.67
N ALA A 123 -7.13 1.86 -3.48
CA ALA A 123 -6.09 1.57 -2.51
C ALA A 123 -5.29 2.85 -2.23
N PHE A 124 -4.61 2.87 -1.10
CA PHE A 124 -3.68 3.94 -0.77
C PHE A 124 -2.53 3.40 0.08
N SER A 125 -1.45 4.17 0.13
CA SER A 125 -0.31 3.87 0.98
C SER A 125 0.37 5.16 1.44
N TYR A 126 0.90 5.15 2.65
CA TYR A 126 1.72 6.25 3.17
C TYR A 126 2.85 5.71 4.04
N LEU A 127 3.91 6.51 4.21
CA LEU A 127 4.94 6.23 5.22
C LEU A 127 4.57 6.90 6.54
N CYS A 128 4.63 6.13 7.62
CA CYS A 128 4.64 6.64 8.98
C CYS A 128 6.00 6.40 9.63
N LEU A 129 6.41 7.24 10.58
CA LEU A 129 7.61 6.98 11.36
C LEU A 129 7.42 5.69 12.18
N PHE A 130 8.45 4.83 12.22
CA PHE A 130 8.37 3.56 12.94
C PHE A 130 8.16 3.77 14.44
N ASP A 131 8.84 4.77 14.99
CA ASP A 131 8.70 5.17 16.38
C ASP A 131 8.73 6.70 16.45
N PRO A 132 7.58 7.38 16.53
CA PRO A 132 7.55 8.84 16.66
C PRO A 132 8.03 9.32 18.05
N SER A 133 8.63 8.45 18.88
CA SER A 133 9.08 8.80 20.23
C SER A 133 10.00 10.03 20.26
N GLY A 134 9.52 11.06 20.93
CA GLY A 134 10.19 12.35 21.11
C GLY A 134 9.17 13.49 21.15
N ALA A 135 9.26 14.37 22.14
CA ALA A 135 8.32 15.48 22.33
C ALA A 135 8.30 16.50 21.17
N LEU A 136 9.20 16.37 20.19
CA LEU A 136 9.38 17.30 19.07
C LEU A 136 9.17 16.63 17.69
N GLY A 137 8.71 15.37 17.62
CA GLY A 137 8.37 14.71 16.35
C GLY A 137 9.54 14.42 15.38
N GLY A 138 10.77 14.85 15.69
CA GLY A 138 11.96 14.74 14.83
C GLY A 138 13.15 14.04 15.48
N GLY A 139 12.91 12.98 16.26
CA GLY A 139 13.93 12.27 17.03
C GLY A 139 14.86 11.36 16.20
N LYS A 140 15.76 10.65 16.89
CA LYS A 140 16.75 9.68 16.34
C LYS A 140 16.14 8.54 15.51
N SER A 141 14.82 8.36 15.55
CA SER A 141 14.03 7.34 14.86
C SER A 141 13.53 7.78 13.47
N SER A 142 13.76 9.02 13.04
CA SER A 142 13.28 9.58 11.76
C SER A 142 13.74 8.82 10.51
N PHE A 143 14.76 7.96 10.65
CA PHE A 143 15.34 7.16 9.57
C PHE A 143 14.75 5.76 9.43
N ALA A 144 13.82 5.36 10.30
CA ALA A 144 13.05 4.14 10.15
C ALA A 144 11.58 4.49 9.91
N ALA A 145 11.02 3.98 8.81
CA ALA A 145 9.61 4.20 8.48
C ALA A 145 8.87 2.88 8.30
N ARG A 146 7.56 2.91 8.52
CA ARG A 146 6.64 1.82 8.24
C ARG A 146 5.73 2.21 7.08
N ILE A 147 5.65 1.34 6.09
CA ILE A 147 4.72 1.44 4.99
C ILE A 147 3.36 0.96 5.49
N GLU A 148 2.40 1.88 5.54
CA GLU A 148 0.99 1.56 5.70
C GLU A 148 0.38 1.42 4.33
N LEU A 149 -0.34 0.31 4.09
CA LEU A 149 -0.93 0.00 2.80
C LEU A 149 -2.28 -0.65 2.98
N VAL A 150 -3.29 -0.05 2.39
CA VAL A 150 -4.67 -0.53 2.47
C VAL A 150 -5.26 -0.61 1.07
N VAL A 151 -5.89 -1.74 0.79
CA VAL A 151 -6.58 -2.01 -0.48
C VAL A 151 -8.02 -2.34 -0.15
N HIS A 152 -8.95 -1.66 -0.82
CA HIS A 152 -10.38 -1.91 -0.65
C HIS A 152 -10.69 -3.42 -0.73
N PRO A 153 -11.46 -4.00 0.21
CA PRO A 153 -11.67 -5.46 0.31
C PRO A 153 -12.05 -6.16 -1.01
N HIS A 154 -13.01 -5.59 -1.75
CA HIS A 154 -13.47 -6.12 -3.05
C HIS A 154 -12.50 -5.89 -4.24
N LYS A 155 -11.41 -5.15 -4.04
CA LYS A 155 -10.39 -4.85 -5.05
C LYS A 155 -9.07 -5.56 -4.79
N ARG A 156 -8.96 -6.36 -3.72
CA ARG A 156 -7.76 -7.16 -3.39
C ARG A 156 -7.43 -8.18 -4.50
N ARG A 157 -6.17 -8.64 -4.52
CA ARG A 157 -5.62 -9.64 -5.47
C ARG A 157 -5.70 -9.24 -6.95
N ARG A 158 -5.73 -7.93 -7.23
CA ARG A 158 -5.70 -7.35 -8.59
C ARG A 158 -4.42 -6.55 -8.88
N GLY A 159 -3.40 -6.68 -8.03
CA GLY A 159 -2.13 -5.98 -8.18
C GLY A 159 -2.08 -4.54 -7.66
N PHE A 160 -3.21 -3.92 -7.26
CA PHE A 160 -3.21 -2.52 -6.79
C PHE A 160 -2.22 -2.25 -5.66
N GLY A 161 -2.30 -3.05 -4.58
CA GLY A 161 -1.37 -2.93 -3.45
C GLY A 161 0.08 -3.25 -3.83
N SER A 162 0.30 -4.17 -4.75
CA SER A 162 1.66 -4.47 -5.22
C SER A 162 2.29 -3.28 -5.94
N GLY A 163 1.53 -2.55 -6.77
CA GLY A 163 2.03 -1.34 -7.43
C GLY A 163 2.32 -0.20 -6.46
N LEU A 164 1.48 -0.01 -5.43
CA LEU A 164 1.78 0.95 -4.34
C LEU A 164 3.05 0.56 -3.59
N MET A 165 3.26 -0.73 -3.31
CA MET A 165 4.48 -1.22 -2.67
C MET A 165 5.72 -0.99 -3.56
N ASP A 166 5.64 -1.29 -4.86
CA ASP A 166 6.72 -1.00 -5.82
C ASP A 166 7.12 0.48 -5.80
N LEU A 167 6.12 1.38 -5.85
CA LEU A 167 6.34 2.82 -5.80
C LEU A 167 6.97 3.27 -4.49
N MET A 168 6.46 2.80 -3.35
CA MET A 168 7.03 3.11 -2.04
C MET A 168 8.48 2.66 -1.93
N LEU A 169 8.79 1.46 -2.43
CA LEU A 169 10.16 0.94 -2.41
C LEU A 169 11.09 1.70 -3.35
N GLN A 170 10.64 2.10 -4.55
CA GLN A 170 11.42 2.97 -5.44
C GLN A 170 11.77 4.31 -4.80
N MET A 171 10.81 4.92 -4.11
CA MET A 171 10.99 6.23 -3.47
C MET A 171 11.90 6.17 -2.24
N THR A 172 12.09 4.99 -1.63
CA THR A 172 12.74 4.86 -0.31
C THR A 172 13.96 3.97 -0.27
N VAL A 173 14.10 3.01 -1.19
CA VAL A 173 15.16 1.99 -1.19
C VAL A 173 16.03 2.19 -2.42
N LYS A 174 17.31 2.49 -2.18
CA LYS A 174 18.33 2.58 -3.23
C LYS A 174 18.39 1.30 -4.05
N ASP A 175 18.54 1.43 -5.36
CA ASP A 175 18.64 0.34 -6.34
C ASP A 175 17.45 -0.63 -6.39
N TYR A 176 16.31 -0.28 -5.80
CA TYR A 176 15.12 -1.13 -5.89
C TYR A 176 14.59 -1.21 -7.33
N ARG A 177 14.32 -2.45 -7.78
CA ARG A 177 13.75 -2.72 -9.10
C ARG A 177 12.27 -3.07 -8.98
N PRO A 178 11.36 -2.30 -9.60
CA PRO A 178 9.93 -2.60 -9.57
C PRO A 178 9.63 -3.95 -10.22
N GLN A 179 8.64 -4.64 -9.66
CA GLN A 179 8.22 -5.97 -10.11
C GLN A 179 7.07 -5.90 -11.12
N LEU A 180 6.36 -4.77 -11.18
CA LEU A 180 5.19 -4.55 -12.00
C LEU A 180 5.37 -3.41 -13.00
N GLU A 181 4.47 -3.40 -13.99
CA GLU A 181 4.23 -2.22 -14.83
C GLU A 181 2.98 -1.52 -14.33
N TYR A 182 3.09 -0.21 -14.14
CA TYR A 182 2.00 0.65 -13.70
C TYR A 182 2.12 2.02 -14.33
N VAL A 183 1.01 2.76 -14.34
CA VAL A 183 0.98 4.16 -14.78
C VAL A 183 1.21 5.03 -13.54
N TRP A 184 2.35 5.70 -13.50
CA TRP A 184 2.69 6.69 -12.47
C TRP A 184 2.43 8.09 -13.02
N ASP A 185 1.50 8.81 -12.42
CA ASP A 185 1.17 10.20 -12.75
C ASP A 185 1.67 11.15 -11.65
N CYS A 186 2.83 11.74 -11.90
CA CYS A 186 3.42 12.76 -11.05
C CYS A 186 4.35 13.66 -11.88
N PRO A 187 3.80 14.67 -12.56
CA PRO A 187 4.61 15.55 -13.41
C PRO A 187 5.59 16.40 -12.59
N ASN A 188 5.28 16.66 -11.32
CA ASN A 188 6.09 17.48 -10.42
C ASN A 188 6.46 16.67 -9.16
N PRO A 189 7.51 15.84 -9.22
CA PRO A 189 7.86 14.94 -8.11
C PRO A 189 8.44 15.64 -6.88
N GLY A 190 8.93 16.88 -7.03
CA GLY A 190 9.51 17.65 -5.95
C GLY A 190 10.68 16.93 -5.28
N LYS A 191 10.69 16.89 -3.94
CA LYS A 191 11.71 16.18 -3.13
C LYS A 191 11.20 14.87 -2.52
N VAL A 192 9.98 14.44 -2.84
CA VAL A 192 9.32 13.33 -2.13
C VAL A 192 8.96 12.18 -3.07
N TYR A 193 8.61 12.50 -4.32
CA TYR A 193 7.97 11.57 -5.24
C TYR A 193 8.86 11.18 -6.42
N ASN A 194 10.18 11.38 -6.32
CA ASN A 194 11.11 10.85 -7.31
C ASN A 194 11.18 9.33 -7.18
N LEU A 195 11.15 8.63 -8.33
CA LEU A 195 11.22 7.17 -8.37
C LEU A 195 12.63 6.62 -8.13
N TYR A 196 13.63 7.50 -8.06
CA TYR A 196 14.97 7.19 -7.58
C TYR A 196 15.08 7.73 -6.15
N ALA A 197 15.22 6.84 -5.18
CA ALA A 197 15.27 7.22 -3.76
C ALA A 197 16.38 8.24 -3.43
N GLU A 198 17.45 8.27 -4.22
CA GLU A 198 18.59 9.19 -4.03
C GLU A 198 18.25 10.65 -4.31
N ASP A 199 17.27 10.89 -5.18
CA ASP A 199 16.79 12.20 -5.61
C ASP A 199 15.75 12.80 -4.63
N ASN A 200 15.25 11.98 -3.70
CA ASN A 200 14.37 12.45 -2.65
C ASN A 200 15.16 13.09 -1.50
N GLY A 201 14.60 14.15 -0.92
CA GLY A 201 15.24 14.91 0.15
C GLY A 201 15.36 14.12 1.45
N LYS A 202 14.40 13.23 1.72
CA LYS A 202 14.40 12.37 2.91
C LYS A 202 14.84 10.96 2.55
N ARG A 203 15.87 10.48 3.26
CA ARG A 203 16.43 9.14 3.09
C ARG A 203 16.15 8.31 4.33
N TYR A 204 15.71 7.08 4.11
CA TYR A 204 15.44 6.12 5.17
C TYR A 204 16.61 5.16 5.27
N ARG A 205 16.93 4.71 6.48
CA ARG A 205 17.86 3.59 6.72
C ARG A 205 17.12 2.26 6.57
N MET A 206 15.85 2.24 6.94
CA MET A 206 15.01 1.05 6.95
C MET A 206 13.56 1.41 6.66
N VAL A 207 12.91 0.59 5.83
CA VAL A 207 11.47 0.56 5.69
C VAL A 207 10.91 -0.76 6.19
N LEU A 208 9.76 -0.70 6.85
CA LEU A 208 9.11 -1.81 7.52
C LEU A 208 7.70 -2.01 6.98
N VAL A 209 7.26 -3.27 6.96
CA VAL A 209 5.85 -3.64 6.74
C VAL A 209 5.42 -4.50 7.91
N GLN A 210 4.19 -4.28 8.36
CA GLN A 210 3.58 -5.08 9.42
C GLN A 210 2.31 -5.72 8.87
N THR A 211 2.04 -6.98 9.24
CA THR A 211 0.72 -7.56 8.98
C THR A 211 0.24 -8.39 10.15
N PHE A 212 -1.07 -8.42 10.28
CA PHE A 212 -1.80 -9.35 11.14
C PHE A 212 -1.91 -10.72 10.47
N LEU A 213 -1.73 -11.78 11.25
CA LEU A 213 -1.83 -13.15 10.78
C LEU A 213 -3.14 -13.78 11.26
N LYS A 214 -4.28 -13.22 10.83
CA LYS A 214 -5.62 -13.73 11.20
C LYS A 214 -6.04 -14.92 10.35
N HIS A 215 -6.48 -16.02 10.97
CA HIS A 215 -7.11 -17.21 10.35
C HIS A 215 -6.46 -17.73 9.06
N MET A 216 -5.18 -17.47 8.85
CA MET A 216 -4.51 -17.92 7.64
C MET A 216 -4.15 -19.38 7.83
N SER A 217 -4.61 -20.22 6.91
CA SER A 217 -4.09 -21.58 6.80
C SER A 217 -2.56 -21.53 6.67
N ARG A 218 -1.88 -22.61 7.07
CA ARG A 218 -0.42 -22.72 6.95
C ARG A 218 0.05 -22.37 5.52
N ASP A 219 -0.71 -22.76 4.51
CA ASP A 219 -0.42 -22.46 3.11
C ASP A 219 -0.59 -20.98 2.78
N ALA A 220 -1.63 -20.33 3.30
CA ALA A 220 -1.85 -18.89 3.11
C ALA A 220 -0.76 -18.05 3.78
N LEU A 221 -0.33 -18.44 4.99
CA LEU A 221 0.82 -17.86 5.69
C LEU A 221 2.10 -18.01 4.87
N MET A 222 2.37 -19.23 4.38
CA MET A 222 3.56 -19.51 3.59
C MET A 222 3.56 -18.71 2.28
N LYS A 223 2.43 -18.66 1.56
CA LYS A 223 2.28 -17.86 0.34
C LYS A 223 2.51 -16.37 0.61
N ARG A 224 1.96 -15.82 1.69
CA ARG A 224 2.16 -14.41 2.07
C ARG A 224 3.62 -14.13 2.42
N ARG A 225 4.26 -15.02 3.18
CA ARG A 225 5.68 -14.92 3.52
C ARG A 225 6.54 -14.93 2.27
N LEU A 226 6.35 -15.92 1.40
CA LEU A 226 7.09 -16.02 0.14
C LEU A 226 6.86 -14.82 -0.76
N PHE A 227 5.64 -14.29 -0.80
CA PHE A 227 5.33 -13.09 -1.56
C PHE A 227 6.13 -11.88 -1.07
N ILE A 228 6.13 -11.61 0.24
CA ILE A 228 6.86 -10.47 0.82
C ILE A 228 8.39 -10.66 0.70
N GLU A 229 8.90 -11.86 0.99
CA GLU A 229 10.33 -12.15 0.99
C GLU A 229 10.92 -12.30 -0.42
N ARG A 230 10.19 -12.89 -1.38
CA ARG A 230 10.74 -13.17 -2.73
C ARG A 230 10.46 -12.06 -3.73
N ILE A 231 9.26 -11.47 -3.69
CA ILE A 231 8.86 -10.45 -4.67
C ILE A 231 9.39 -9.08 -4.25
N PHE A 232 9.14 -8.68 -3.00
CA PHE A 232 9.57 -7.38 -2.49
C PHE A 232 10.92 -7.43 -1.76
N GLN A 233 11.51 -8.63 -1.62
CA GLN A 233 12.85 -8.82 -1.04
C GLN A 233 12.97 -8.20 0.36
N PHE A 234 11.91 -8.31 1.16
CA PHE A 234 11.95 -7.99 2.57
C PHE A 234 12.53 -9.16 3.36
N THR A 235 13.11 -8.86 4.52
CA THR A 235 13.54 -9.87 5.49
C THR A 235 12.50 -9.96 6.61
N ASN A 236 12.08 -11.17 6.98
CA ASN A 236 11.29 -11.36 8.19
C ASN A 236 12.15 -11.04 9.43
N MET A 237 11.75 -10.01 10.18
CA MET A 237 12.49 -9.53 11.34
C MET A 237 11.92 -10.05 12.65
N ALA A 238 10.59 -10.20 12.73
CA ALA A 238 9.93 -10.70 13.92
C ALA A 238 8.58 -11.36 13.61
N HIS A 239 8.21 -12.29 14.48
CA HIS A 239 6.86 -12.83 14.63
C HIS A 239 6.49 -12.74 16.10
N ILE A 240 5.41 -12.04 16.40
CA ILE A 240 4.95 -11.75 17.75
C ILE A 240 3.62 -12.47 17.94
N PRO A 241 3.59 -13.61 18.65
CA PRO A 241 2.37 -14.36 18.87
C PRO A 241 1.42 -13.62 19.81
N GLY A 242 0.12 -13.67 19.52
CA GLY A 242 -0.92 -13.06 20.36
C GLY A 242 -0.76 -11.55 20.59
N ALA A 243 -0.25 -10.82 19.61
CA ALA A 243 0.04 -9.39 19.73
C ALA A 243 -1.21 -8.51 19.80
N TYR A 244 -2.34 -8.98 19.26
CA TYR A 244 -3.58 -8.20 19.20
C TYR A 244 -4.80 -9.02 19.60
N ARG A 245 -5.77 -8.34 20.19
CA ARG A 245 -7.07 -8.91 20.48
C ARG A 245 -8.09 -8.38 19.47
N SER A 246 -8.81 -9.26 18.81
CA SER A 246 -9.99 -8.90 18.02
C SER A 246 -11.25 -9.40 18.70
N SER A 247 -12.24 -8.51 18.86
CA SER A 247 -13.59 -8.88 19.26
C SER A 247 -14.34 -9.45 18.06
N ARG A 248 -14.86 -10.67 18.17
CA ARG A 248 -15.80 -11.22 17.20
C ARG A 248 -17.18 -10.63 17.49
N THR A 249 -17.56 -9.57 16.80
CA THR A 249 -18.98 -9.19 16.75
C THR A 249 -19.67 -10.18 15.81
N GLY A 250 -20.32 -11.19 16.36
CA GLY A 250 -21.19 -12.07 15.57
C GLY A 250 -22.24 -11.23 14.85
N LEU A 251 -22.51 -11.54 13.58
CA LEU A 251 -23.69 -11.01 12.92
C LEU A 251 -24.94 -11.42 13.73
N PRO A 252 -25.93 -10.54 13.91
CA PRO A 252 -27.14 -10.90 14.63
C PRO A 252 -27.92 -11.94 13.82
N GLY A 253 -27.88 -13.21 14.24
CA GLY A 253 -28.64 -14.30 13.62
C GLY A 253 -28.08 -15.71 13.79
N ASP A 254 -26.79 -15.87 14.10
CA ASP A 254 -26.12 -17.18 14.00
C ASP A 254 -26.20 -18.07 15.27
N GLY A 255 -27.02 -17.72 16.27
CA GLY A 255 -27.34 -18.60 17.41
C GLY A 255 -26.13 -19.09 18.26
N LEU A 256 -24.93 -18.64 17.96
CA LEU A 256 -23.71 -18.92 18.70
C LEU A 256 -23.51 -17.80 19.71
N GLU A 257 -24.18 -17.94 20.85
CA GLU A 257 -23.84 -17.18 22.06
C GLU A 257 -22.39 -17.50 22.45
N GLY A 258 -21.51 -16.54 22.15
CA GLY A 258 -20.10 -16.63 22.50
C GLY A 258 -19.35 -15.45 21.93
N GLU A 259 -19.19 -14.39 22.74
CA GLU A 259 -18.16 -13.37 22.54
C GLU A 259 -16.78 -14.04 22.68
N GLY A 260 -16.32 -14.69 21.61
CA GLY A 260 -15.00 -15.26 21.56
C GLY A 260 -13.98 -14.15 21.32
N GLU A 261 -13.27 -13.73 22.35
CA GLU A 261 -12.04 -12.95 22.18
C GLU A 261 -11.00 -13.84 21.49
N GLU A 262 -10.45 -13.36 20.38
CA GLU A 262 -9.39 -14.07 19.66
C GLU A 262 -8.11 -13.24 19.63
N TRP A 263 -7.01 -13.90 19.97
CA TRP A 263 -5.68 -13.33 19.89
C TRP A 263 -5.06 -13.59 18.52
N GLN A 264 -4.49 -12.56 17.92
CA GLN A 264 -3.90 -12.58 16.60
C GLN A 264 -2.40 -12.29 16.65
N ASP A 265 -1.65 -13.02 15.83
CA ASP A 265 -0.22 -12.85 15.69
C ASP A 265 0.12 -11.67 14.77
N LYS A 266 1.30 -11.08 14.99
CA LYS A 266 1.86 -10.02 14.15
C LYS A 266 3.17 -10.48 13.51
N ALA A 267 3.32 -10.27 12.21
CA ALA A 267 4.61 -10.37 11.54
C ALA A 267 5.16 -8.98 11.21
N ILE A 268 6.47 -8.83 11.38
CA ILE A 268 7.23 -7.62 11.01
C ILE A 268 8.28 -8.03 9.99
N TRP A 269 8.29 -7.31 8.88
CA TRP A 269 9.32 -7.44 7.85
C TRP A 269 10.00 -6.11 7.64
N GLY A 270 11.30 -6.13 7.38
CA GLY A 270 12.05 -4.92 7.08
C GLY A 270 13.00 -5.08 5.92
N LYS A 271 13.34 -3.93 5.35
CA LYS A 271 14.27 -3.79 4.24
C LYS A 271 15.20 -2.62 4.51
N PHE A 272 16.49 -2.89 4.47
CA PHE A 272 17.52 -1.86 4.60
C PHE A 272 17.68 -1.12 3.27
N CYS A 273 17.71 0.21 3.33
CA CYS A 273 17.65 1.07 2.14
C CYS A 273 19.01 1.41 1.52
N GLN A 274 20.10 0.83 2.08
CA GLN A 274 21.47 0.87 1.54
C GLN A 274 22.13 2.25 1.36
N PHE A 275 21.58 3.32 1.95
CA PHE A 275 22.26 4.61 2.04
C PHE A 275 23.38 4.59 3.09
N SER A 276 24.52 5.20 2.79
CA SER A 276 25.62 5.47 3.75
C SER A 276 25.22 6.49 4.82
N ASN A 277 25.99 6.56 5.90
CA ASN A 277 25.78 7.58 6.95
C ASN A 277 25.94 9.00 6.38
N ALA A 278 26.93 9.23 5.52
CA ALA A 278 27.11 10.53 4.87
C ALA A 278 25.89 10.92 4.01
N GLU A 279 25.33 9.97 3.26
CA GLU A 279 24.10 10.21 2.49
C GLU A 279 22.89 10.50 3.39
N ILE A 280 22.79 9.87 4.55
CA ILE A 280 21.65 10.04 5.46
C ILE A 280 21.73 11.34 6.28
N PHE A 281 22.92 11.66 6.81
CA PHE A 281 23.13 12.78 7.73
C PHE A 281 23.65 14.04 7.03
N GLY A 282 24.01 13.97 5.75
CA GLY A 282 24.59 15.10 5.03
C GLY A 282 25.98 15.49 5.54
N GLU A 283 26.72 14.56 6.15
CA GLU A 283 28.11 14.81 6.53
C GLU A 283 28.97 14.91 5.26
N GLU A 284 29.30 16.15 4.87
CA GLU A 284 30.42 16.38 3.97
C GLU A 284 31.65 15.69 4.57
N THR A 285 32.26 14.80 3.81
CA THR A 285 33.58 14.26 4.14
C THR A 285 34.54 15.42 4.33
N ARG A 286 34.84 15.79 5.58
CA ARG A 286 36.04 16.57 5.87
C ARG A 286 37.21 15.72 5.39
N GLY A 287 37.81 16.14 4.29
CA GLY A 287 39.00 15.50 3.73
C GLY A 287 40.12 15.45 4.78
N PRO A 288 41.05 14.49 4.65
CA PRO A 288 42.15 14.35 5.57
C PRO A 288 43.23 15.40 5.24
N ASP A 289 43.02 16.66 5.58
CA ASP A 289 44.08 17.68 5.55
C ASP A 289 43.80 18.73 6.63
N GLU A 290 44.49 18.57 7.76
CA GLU A 290 45.04 19.59 8.67
C GLU A 290 45.34 18.95 10.04
N ALA A 291 46.21 17.93 10.01
CA ALA A 291 47.00 17.55 11.18
C ALA A 291 48.47 17.76 10.80
N SER A 292 48.86 19.03 10.75
CA SER A 292 50.25 19.46 10.61
C SER A 292 50.44 20.75 11.39
N ILE A 293 50.48 20.61 12.72
CA ILE A 293 51.20 21.53 13.63
C ILE A 293 51.96 20.66 14.62
#